data_AF-A0A946LU90-F1
#
_entry.id   AF-A0A946LU90-F1
#
_cell.length_a   1.000
_cell.length_b   1.000
_cell.length_c   1.000
_cell.angle_alpha   90.00
_cell.angle_beta   90.00
_cell.angle_gamma   90.00
#
_symmetry.space_group_name_H-M   'P 1'
#
loop_
_entity.id
_entity.type
_entity.pdbx_description
1 polymer ?
#
loop_
_entity_poly.entity_id
_entity_poly.type
_entity_poly.pdbx_seq_one_letter_code
_entity_poly.pdbx_strand_id
1 'polypeptide(L)'
;MFAILQLNDPDPILWAGIYFVCSGLWITEGAGIRNNRVIHAVILVLVFWMGTLAQGPIDLMNFGGPGDLMAQMSLDKRYVEESREFLGLGLCTMSLLILIFKPPPKGK
;
A
#
# COMPACT_ATOMS: atom_id res chain seq x y z
N MET A 1 4.67 7.33 -8.68
CA MET A 1 6.10 7.11 -8.36
C MET A 1 6.38 5.67 -7.92
N PHE A 2 5.67 5.12 -6.93
CA PHE A 2 5.86 3.71 -6.48
C PHE A 2 5.49 2.63 -7.52
N ALA A 3 4.52 2.89 -8.40
CA ALA A 3 4.13 1.97 -9.47
C ALA A 3 5.28 1.62 -10.45
N ILE A 4 6.29 2.48 -10.60
CA ILE A 4 7.42 2.24 -11.51
C ILE A 4 8.32 1.11 -10.98
N LEU A 5 8.50 1.04 -9.66
CA LEU A 5 9.23 -0.07 -9.02
C LEU A 5 8.47 -1.39 -9.16
N GLN A 6 7.14 -1.35 -9.19
CA GLN A 6 6.26 -2.51 -9.34
C GLN A 6 6.09 -3.02 -10.77
N LEU A 7 6.63 -2.32 -11.78
CA LEU A 7 6.69 -2.90 -13.14
C LEU A 7 7.65 -4.11 -13.19
N ASN A 8 8.54 -4.24 -12.20
CA ASN A 8 9.45 -5.35 -12.04
C ASN A 8 8.87 -6.47 -11.14
N ASP A 9 7.59 -6.36 -10.80
CA ASP A 9 6.82 -7.28 -9.95
C ASP A 9 6.02 -8.24 -10.86
N PRO A 10 5.81 -9.52 -10.50
CA PRO A 10 5.00 -10.45 -11.29
C PRO A 10 3.54 -10.00 -11.47
N ASP A 11 2.97 -9.24 -10.54
CA ASP A 11 1.54 -8.86 -10.53
C ASP A 11 1.27 -7.34 -10.53
N PRO A 12 1.68 -6.58 -11.57
CA PRO A 12 1.59 -5.12 -11.61
C PRO A 12 0.15 -4.58 -11.66
N ILE A 13 -0.81 -5.37 -12.13
CA ILE A 13 -2.21 -4.96 -12.32
C ILE A 13 -2.92 -4.81 -10.97
N LEU A 14 -2.73 -5.76 -10.06
CA LEU A 14 -3.35 -5.76 -8.74
C LEU A 14 -2.91 -4.51 -7.96
N TRP A 15 -1.61 -4.21 -8.01
CA TRP A 15 -1.02 -3.04 -7.37
C TRP A 15 -1.48 -1.72 -7.96
N ALA A 16 -1.57 -1.62 -9.29
CA ALA A 16 -2.17 -0.47 -9.94
C ALA A 16 -3.62 -0.24 -9.47
N GLY A 17 -4.39 -1.32 -9.29
CA GLY A 17 -5.74 -1.29 -8.74
C GLY A 17 -5.80 -0.67 -7.34
N ILE A 18 -4.94 -1.12 -6.42
CA ILE A 18 -4.90 -0.57 -5.04
C ILE A 18 -4.58 0.92 -5.05
N TYR A 19 -3.55 1.31 -5.80
CA TYR A 19 -3.19 2.72 -5.90
C TYR A 19 -4.29 3.57 -6.53
N PHE A 20 -5.01 3.03 -7.51
CA PHE A 20 -6.16 3.69 -8.09
C PHE A 20 -7.30 3.87 -7.06
N VAL A 21 -7.60 2.84 -6.26
CA VAL A 21 -8.59 2.94 -5.17
C VAL A 21 -8.17 4.00 -4.15
N CYS A 22 -6.93 3.95 -3.65
CA CYS A 22 -6.43 4.90 -2.65
C CYS A 22 -6.43 6.36 -3.18
N SER A 23 -5.96 6.57 -4.40
CA SER A 23 -5.97 7.90 -5.04
C SER A 23 -7.39 8.39 -5.32
N GLY A 24 -8.29 7.50 -5.74
CA GLY A 24 -9.71 7.80 -5.92
C GLY A 24 -10.36 8.33 -4.64
N LEU A 25 -10.08 7.72 -3.48
CA LEU A 25 -10.59 8.21 -2.19
C LEU A 25 -10.11 9.64 -1.87
N TRP A 26 -8.84 9.96 -2.17
CA TRP A 26 -8.33 11.33 -2.05
C TRP A 26 -9.00 12.31 -3.02
N ILE A 27 -9.27 11.90 -4.25
CA ILE A 27 -9.99 12.73 -5.24
C ILE A 27 -11.42 12.99 -4.75
N THR A 28 -12.12 11.97 -4.24
CA THR A 28 -13.48 12.13 -3.71
C THR A 28 -13.53 13.09 -2.52
N GLU A 29 -12.50 13.10 -1.68
CA GLU A 29 -12.36 14.11 -0.62
C GLU A 29 -12.17 15.51 -1.19
N GLY A 30 -11.31 15.68 -2.20
CA GLY A 30 -11.14 16.96 -2.89
C GLY A 30 -12.43 17.50 -3.52
N ALA A 31 -13.34 16.60 -3.91
CA ALA A 31 -14.67 16.92 -4.41
C ALA A 31 -15.74 17.12 -3.33
N GLY A 32 -15.41 16.91 -2.04
CA GLY A 32 -16.36 17.00 -0.93
C GLY A 32 -17.27 15.79 -0.73
N ILE A 33 -17.01 14.68 -1.43
CA ILE A 33 -17.84 13.45 -1.43
C ILE A 33 -17.17 12.40 -0.52
N ARG A 34 -16.92 12.77 0.73
CA ARG A 34 -16.22 11.89 1.67
C ARG A 34 -17.15 10.84 2.24
N ASN A 35 -16.80 9.57 2.04
CA ASN A 35 -17.46 8.46 2.72
C ASN A 35 -16.52 7.74 3.68
N ASN A 36 -16.61 8.10 4.97
CA ASN A 36 -15.81 7.49 6.02
C ASN A 36 -15.96 5.96 6.08
N ARG A 37 -17.16 5.41 5.83
CA ARG A 37 -17.36 3.95 5.89
C ARG A 37 -16.54 3.22 4.84
N VAL A 38 -16.48 3.77 3.62
CA VAL A 38 -15.65 3.21 2.53
C VAL A 38 -14.17 3.31 2.88
N ILE A 39 -13.71 4.45 3.41
CA ILE A 39 -12.30 4.61 3.80
C ILE A 39 -11.91 3.59 4.88
N HIS A 40 -12.74 3.39 5.92
CA HIS A 40 -12.49 2.39 6.95
C HIS A 40 -12.49 0.96 6.37
N ALA A 41 -13.41 0.63 5.48
CA ALA A 41 -13.45 -0.69 4.83
C ALA A 41 -12.16 -0.96 4.03
N VAL A 42 -11.70 0.03 3.26
CA VAL A 42 -10.43 -0.10 2.51
C VAL A 42 -9.25 -0.25 3.46
N ILE A 43 -9.17 0.54 4.54
CA ILE A 43 -8.11 0.40 5.55
C ILE A 43 -8.11 -1.00 6.16
N LEU A 44 -9.28 -1.56 6.52
CA LEU A 44 -9.35 -2.91 7.08
C LEU A 44 -8.82 -3.97 6.11
N VAL A 45 -9.17 -3.87 4.83
CA VAL A 45 -8.66 -4.78 3.79
C VAL A 45 -7.14 -4.65 3.65
N LEU A 46 -6.61 -3.42 3.60
CA LEU A 46 -5.17 -3.18 3.50
C LEU A 46 -4.42 -3.74 4.70
N VAL A 47 -4.90 -3.47 5.93
CA VAL A 47 -4.28 -3.96 7.17
C VAL A 47 -4.33 -5.48 7.26
N PHE A 48 -5.46 -6.10 6.88
CA PHE A 48 -5.58 -7.55 6.85
C PHE A 48 -4.57 -8.17 5.88
N TRP A 49 -4.45 -7.61 4.67
CA TRP A 49 -3.49 -8.09 3.67
C TRP A 49 -2.04 -7.83 4.09
N MET A 50 -1.73 -6.70 4.72
CA MET A 50 -0.42 -6.49 5.35
C MET A 50 -0.08 -7.61 6.34
N GLY A 51 -1.06 -8.07 7.12
CA GLY A 51 -0.89 -9.18 8.05
C GLY A 51 -0.44 -10.48 7.36
N THR A 52 -0.91 -10.76 6.14
CA THR A 52 -0.49 -11.97 5.40
C THR A 52 0.91 -11.85 4.81
N LEU A 53 1.45 -10.64 4.68
CA LEU A 53 2.78 -10.34 4.12
C LEU A 53 3.81 -10.02 5.21
N ALA A 54 3.44 -10.10 6.49
CA ALA A 54 4.27 -9.65 7.60
C ALA A 54 5.57 -10.45 7.77
N GLN A 55 5.64 -11.68 7.27
CA GLN A 55 6.87 -12.48 7.29
C GLN A 55 7.95 -11.89 6.36
N GLY A 56 7.58 -11.31 5.22
CA GLY A 56 8.53 -10.73 4.26
C GLY A 56 9.53 -9.77 4.90
N PRO A 57 9.08 -8.68 5.57
CA PRO A 57 9.98 -7.75 6.25
C PRO A 57 10.83 -8.40 7.35
N ILE A 58 10.28 -9.39 8.06
CA ILE A 58 11.00 -10.13 9.11
C ILE A 58 12.15 -10.91 8.48
N ASP A 59 11.87 -11.65 7.41
CA ASP A 59 12.85 -12.44 6.66
C ASP A 59 13.88 -11.55 5.96
N LEU A 60 13.48 -10.39 5.46
CA LEU A 60 14.41 -9.38 4.93
C LEU A 60 15.42 -8.91 5.99
N MET A 61 14.99 -8.73 7.24
CA MET A 61 15.87 -8.34 8.35
C MET A 61 16.76 -9.49 8.82
N ASN A 62 16.29 -10.73 8.71
CA ASN A 62 17.02 -11.92 9.19
C ASN A 62 18.03 -12.45 8.17
N PHE A 63 17.69 -12.44 6.88
CA PHE A 63 18.44 -13.12 5.81
C PHE A 63 19.03 -12.17 4.77
N GLY A 64 18.54 -10.93 4.70
CA GLY A 64 18.96 -9.95 3.70
C GLY A 64 19.46 -8.65 4.32
N GLY A 65 19.37 -7.58 3.52
CA GLY A 65 19.61 -6.22 3.99
C GLY A 65 18.68 -5.20 3.31
N PRO A 66 18.57 -3.96 3.84
CA PRO A 66 17.67 -2.95 3.27
C PRO A 66 17.91 -2.64 1.79
N GLY A 67 19.14 -2.83 1.31
CA GLY A 67 19.49 -2.67 -0.11
C GLY A 67 18.81 -3.69 -1.03
N ASP A 68 18.42 -4.86 -0.51
CA ASP A 68 17.71 -5.88 -1.30
C ASP A 68 16.32 -5.41 -1.75
N LEU A 69 15.71 -4.42 -1.07
CA LEU A 69 14.44 -3.82 -1.51
C LEU A 69 14.54 -3.16 -2.90
N MET A 70 15.74 -2.73 -3.29
CA MET A 70 16.02 -2.14 -4.61
C MET A 70 16.58 -3.17 -5.60
N ALA A 71 16.79 -4.41 -5.17
CA ALA A 71 17.27 -5.47 -6.05
C ALA A 71 16.19 -5.89 -7.05
N GLN A 72 16.64 -6.52 -8.14
CA GLN A 72 15.73 -7.19 -9.06
C GLN A 72 15.05 -8.37 -8.38
N MET A 73 13.81 -8.64 -8.78
CA MET A 73 13.09 -9.82 -8.28
C MET A 73 13.80 -11.10 -8.72
N SER A 74 13.89 -12.03 -7.78
CA SER A 74 14.33 -13.40 -8.00
C SER A 74 13.44 -14.33 -7.20
N LEU A 75 13.16 -15.51 -7.76
CA LEU A 75 12.43 -16.57 -7.07
C LEU A 75 13.11 -16.99 -5.76
N ASP A 76 14.45 -16.86 -5.69
CA ASP A 76 15.23 -17.20 -4.49
C ASP A 76 15.05 -16.19 -3.35
N LYS A 77 14.51 -14.99 -3.64
CA LYS A 77 14.36 -13.88 -2.69
C LYS A 77 12.90 -13.42 -2.57
N ARG A 78 11.98 -14.36 -2.40
CA ARG A 78 10.53 -14.09 -2.21
C ARG A 78 10.25 -13.06 -1.09
N TYR A 79 11.04 -13.08 -0.02
CA TYR A 79 10.92 -12.11 1.08
C TYR A 79 11.11 -10.65 0.65
N VAL A 80 11.83 -10.38 -0.46
CA VAL A 80 12.00 -9.02 -1.00
C VAL A 80 10.71 -8.50 -1.60
N GLU A 81 10.01 -9.33 -2.36
CA GLU A 81 8.69 -9.03 -2.92
C GLU A 81 7.70 -8.76 -1.78
N GLU A 82 7.52 -9.72 -0.88
CA GLU A 82 6.58 -9.59 0.25
C GLU A 82 6.90 -8.36 1.13
N SER A 83 8.17 -8.03 1.32
CA SER A 83 8.57 -6.81 2.02
C SER A 83 8.14 -5.54 1.30
N ARG A 84 8.35 -5.48 -0.02
CA ARG A 84 7.97 -4.31 -0.83
C ARG A 84 6.46 -4.14 -0.86
N GLU A 85 5.74 -5.24 -1.00
CA GLU A 85 4.28 -5.29 -0.96
C GLU A 85 3.76 -4.82 0.41
N PHE A 86 4.30 -5.36 1.50
CA PHE A 86 3.96 -4.96 2.86
C PHE A 86 4.16 -3.45 3.09
N LEU A 87 5.33 -2.92 2.68
CA LEU A 87 5.64 -1.50 2.82
C LEU A 87 4.74 -0.63 1.94
N GLY A 88 4.41 -1.07 0.73
CA GLY A 88 3.49 -0.40 -0.18
C GLY A 88 2.08 -0.26 0.40
N LEU A 89 1.52 -1.35 0.93
CA LEU A 89 0.23 -1.32 1.64
C LEU A 89 0.30 -0.46 2.90
N GLY A 90 1.43 -0.45 3.61
CA GLY A 90 1.67 0.40 4.76
C GLY A 90 1.55 1.89 4.41
N LEU A 91 2.19 2.32 3.31
CA LEU A 91 2.08 3.69 2.82
C LEU A 91 0.65 4.06 2.40
N CYS A 92 -0.06 3.16 1.72
CA CYS A 92 -1.47 3.35 1.38
C CYS A 92 -2.34 3.50 2.62
N THR A 93 -2.16 2.64 3.61
CA THR A 93 -2.88 2.66 4.89
C THR A 93 -2.62 3.96 5.63
N MET A 94 -1.36 4.37 5.77
CA MET A 94 -0.98 5.65 6.41
C MET A 94 -1.62 6.85 5.69
N SER A 95 -1.61 6.84 4.36
CA SER A 95 -2.25 7.88 3.55
C SER A 95 -3.76 7.99 3.83
N LEU A 96 -4.47 6.87 3.91
CA LEU A 96 -5.90 6.86 4.22
C LEU A 96 -6.19 7.19 5.70
N LEU A 97 -5.28 6.85 6.63
CA LEU A 97 -5.40 7.30 8.02
C LEU A 97 -5.32 8.82 8.13
N ILE A 98 -4.38 9.45 7.42
CA ILE A 98 -4.30 10.93 7.34
C ILE A 98 -5.63 11.52 6.85
N LEU A 99 -6.26 10.89 5.86
CA LEU A 99 -7.56 11.30 5.33
C LEU A 99 -8.67 11.23 6.39
N ILE A 100 -8.65 10.21 7.28
CA ILE A 100 -9.61 10.09 8.37
C ILE A 100 -9.42 11.22 9.40
N PHE A 101 -8.18 11.47 9.82
CA PHE A 101 -7.86 12.49 10.84
C PHE A 101 -7.98 13.93 10.32
N LYS A 102 -7.94 14.13 9.01
CA LYS A 102 -8.25 15.42 8.40
C LYS A 102 -9.72 15.77 8.69
N PRO A 103 -10.04 17.00 9.15
CA PRO A 103 -11.42 17.41 9.30
C PRO A 103 -12.13 17.32 7.94
N PRO A 104 -13.36 16.78 7.89
CA PRO A 104 -14.08 16.66 6.63
C PRO A 104 -14.27 18.05 6.03
N PRO A 105 -14.26 18.17 4.68
CA PRO A 105 -14.48 19.43 4.00
C PRO A 105 -15.80 20.00 4.49
N LYS A 106 -15.77 21.25 4.96
CA LYS A 106 -17.00 22.01 5.18
C LYS A 106 -17.69 22.06 3.83
N GLY A 107 -18.89 21.47 3.75
CA GLY A 107 -19.69 21.47 2.52
C GLY A 107 -19.75 22.88 1.93
N LYS A 108 -19.72 22.97 0.61
CA LYS A 108 -20.10 24.20 -0.08
C LYS A 108 -21.57 24.51 0.20
#